data_AF-A0A520GZK7-F1
#
_entry.id   AF-A0A520GZK7-F1
#
_cell.length_a   1.000
_cell.length_b   1.000
_cell.length_c   1.000
_cell.angle_alpha   90.00
_cell.angle_beta   90.00
_cell.angle_gamma   90.00
#
_symmetry.space_group_name_H-M   'P 1'
#
loop_
_entity.id
_entity.type
_entity.pdbx_description
1 polymer ?
#
loop_
_entity_poly.entity_id
_entity_poly.type
_entity_poly.pdbx_seq_one_letter_code
_entity_poly.pdbx_strand_id
1 'polypeptide(L)'
;MTSPAPHAPGDAAAERYPATALADLPGDIRDAILAVQEKAGFVPNVFLALARRPAEWRAFFAYHDALMLKEEGSLTKGDREMIVTVTSAANRCLYCVVAHGALLRIYEKKPLVADQVAVNWRKADIAPRQRAMLEFAMKVCERSHEIEEADFVALHAHGFDDEDIWDIAAITSFFGLSNRMASFSGMRPNPEFFLLGRVPRPQRAGA
;
A
#
# COMPACT_ATOMS: atom_id res chain seq x y z
N MET A 1 -41.03 24.16 -9.01
CA MET A 1 -40.13 23.01 -8.97
C MET A 1 -38.88 23.45 -8.22
N THR A 2 -38.87 23.25 -6.90
CA THR A 2 -37.78 23.66 -6.02
C THR A 2 -36.65 22.64 -6.09
N SER A 3 -35.48 23.10 -6.51
CA SER A 3 -34.23 22.32 -6.50
C SER A 3 -33.91 21.86 -5.06
N PRO A 4 -33.53 20.60 -4.82
CA PRO A 4 -33.11 20.18 -3.49
C PRO A 4 -31.77 20.84 -3.14
N ALA A 5 -31.65 21.28 -1.89
CA ALA A 5 -30.44 21.86 -1.33
C ALA A 5 -29.24 20.90 -1.43
N PRO A 6 -28.01 21.41 -1.54
CA PRO A 6 -26.81 20.58 -1.53
C PRO A 6 -26.75 19.80 -0.21
N HIS A 7 -26.52 18.48 -0.30
CA HIS A 7 -26.25 17.64 0.86
C HIS A 7 -25.13 18.28 1.70
N ALA A 8 -25.45 18.59 2.95
CA ALA A 8 -24.43 18.91 3.96
C ALA A 8 -23.38 17.78 3.97
N PRO A 9 -22.09 18.10 4.18
CA PRO A 9 -21.07 17.07 4.36
C PRO A 9 -21.49 16.24 5.56
N GLY A 10 -21.92 14.99 5.28
CA GLY A 10 -22.38 14.07 6.29
C GLY A 10 -21.30 13.90 7.36
N ASP A 11 -21.75 13.86 8.61
CA ASP A 11 -20.97 13.53 9.81
C ASP A 11 -19.78 12.64 9.45
N ALA A 12 -18.57 13.09 9.81
CA ALA A 12 -17.40 12.24 9.79
C ALA A 12 -17.78 10.97 10.55
N ALA A 13 -18.01 9.87 9.82
CA ALA A 13 -18.51 8.63 10.38
C ALA A 13 -17.66 8.30 11.61
N ALA A 14 -18.30 8.22 12.78
CA ALA A 14 -17.61 7.97 14.04
C ALA A 14 -16.62 6.81 13.85
N GLU A 15 -15.37 7.03 14.26
CA GLU A 15 -14.30 6.05 14.07
C GLU A 15 -14.72 4.73 14.73
N ARG A 16 -14.81 3.65 13.94
CA ARG A 16 -15.35 2.36 14.39
C ARG A 16 -14.62 1.83 15.62
N TYR A 17 -13.32 2.10 15.69
CA TYR A 17 -12.46 1.81 16.83
C TYR A 17 -11.68 3.08 17.19
N PRO A 18 -12.00 3.76 18.30
CA PRO A 18 -11.29 4.97 18.70
C PRO A 18 -9.79 4.70 18.88
N ALA A 19 -8.97 5.63 18.40
CA ALA A 19 -7.52 5.59 18.63
C ALA A 19 -7.17 5.73 20.12
N THR A 20 -6.12 5.04 20.55
CA THR A 20 -5.53 5.22 21.88
C THR A 20 -4.67 6.50 21.88
N ALA A 21 -4.77 7.30 22.95
CA ALA A 21 -3.92 8.49 23.08
C ALA A 21 -2.44 8.09 23.11
N LEU A 22 -1.58 8.86 22.42
CA LEU A 22 -0.14 8.56 22.34
C LEU A 22 0.53 8.43 23.72
N ALA A 23 0.05 9.17 24.72
CA ALA A 23 0.56 9.14 26.08
C ALA A 23 0.35 7.77 26.76
N ASP A 24 -0.70 7.04 26.38
CA ASP A 24 -1.09 5.76 26.97
C ASP A 24 -0.48 4.56 26.23
N LEU A 25 0.25 4.79 25.14
CA LEU A 25 0.90 3.74 24.38
C LEU A 25 2.22 3.28 25.03
N PRO A 26 2.59 2.00 24.86
CA PRO A 26 3.93 1.53 25.19
C PRO A 26 5.02 2.39 24.54
N GLY A 27 6.13 2.60 25.26
CA GLY A 27 7.19 3.52 24.86
C GLY A 27 7.75 3.24 23.47
N ASP A 28 8.02 1.98 23.15
CA ASP A 28 8.54 1.55 21.85
C ASP A 28 7.59 1.89 20.68
N ILE A 29 6.28 1.71 20.87
CA ILE A 29 5.26 2.04 19.85
C ILE A 29 5.17 3.55 19.68
N ARG A 30 5.17 4.30 20.79
CA ARG A 30 5.15 5.76 20.76
C ARG A 30 6.38 6.32 20.03
N ASP A 31 7.57 5.80 20.33
CA ASP A 31 8.81 6.25 19.72
C ASP A 31 8.84 5.97 18.22
N ALA A 32 8.35 4.80 17.78
CA ALA A 32 8.20 4.47 16.37
C ALA A 32 7.21 5.39 15.64
N ILE A 33 6.09 5.75 16.28
CA ILE A 33 5.12 6.71 15.73
C ILE A 33 5.75 8.09 15.57
N LEU A 34 6.48 8.56 16.58
CA LEU A 34 7.16 9.86 16.55
C LEU A 34 8.26 9.89 15.47
N ALA A 35 9.02 8.82 15.31
CA ALA A 35 10.03 8.71 14.26
C ALA A 35 9.41 8.78 12.85
N VAL A 36 8.25 8.14 12.64
CA VAL A 36 7.52 8.25 11.36
C VAL A 36 6.98 9.66 11.14
N GLN A 37 6.49 10.32 12.20
CA GLN A 37 6.01 11.69 12.12
C GLN A 37 7.12 12.66 11.70
N GLU A 38 8.31 12.52 12.28
CA GLU A 38 9.47 13.35 11.94
C GLU A 38 9.88 13.17 10.48
N LYS A 39 9.88 11.92 9.98
CA LYS A 39 10.28 11.62 8.60
C LYS A 39 9.24 12.03 7.56
N ALA A 40 7.95 11.81 7.83
CA ALA A 40 6.87 12.01 6.86
C ALA A 40 6.17 13.37 7.00
N GLY A 41 6.33 14.07 8.13
CA GLY A 41 5.61 15.29 8.47
C GLY A 41 4.19 15.06 9.03
N PHE A 42 3.73 13.80 9.06
CA PHE A 42 2.45 13.38 9.63
C PHE A 42 2.53 11.89 10.03
N VAL A 43 1.58 11.42 10.83
CA VAL A 43 1.48 10.00 11.21
C VAL A 43 0.45 9.31 10.31
N PRO A 44 0.84 8.32 9.48
CA PRO A 44 -0.12 7.53 8.72
C PRO A 44 -1.09 6.80 9.67
N ASN A 45 -2.39 6.87 9.39
CA ASN A 45 -3.42 6.43 10.33
C ASN A 45 -3.35 4.93 10.68
N VAL A 46 -2.70 4.09 9.84
CA VAL A 46 -2.44 2.67 10.19
C VAL A 46 -1.65 2.51 11.49
N PHE A 47 -0.70 3.41 11.76
CA PHE A 47 0.10 3.38 12.98
C PHE A 47 -0.77 3.59 14.22
N LEU A 48 -1.70 4.53 14.16
CA LEU A 48 -2.61 4.86 15.26
C LEU A 48 -3.72 3.81 15.40
N ALA A 49 -4.31 3.39 14.28
CA ALA A 49 -5.44 2.47 14.25
C ALA A 49 -5.09 1.07 14.79
N LEU A 50 -3.86 0.60 14.56
CA LEU A 50 -3.40 -0.69 15.09
C LEU A 50 -2.86 -0.60 16.53
N ALA A 51 -2.50 0.60 17.00
CA ALA A 51 -1.82 0.79 18.30
C ALA A 51 -2.66 0.32 19.50
N ARG A 52 -3.99 0.29 19.35
CA ARG A 52 -4.94 -0.28 20.31
C ARG A 52 -4.69 -1.75 20.66
N ARG A 53 -3.92 -2.46 19.83
CA ARG A 53 -3.49 -3.85 20.05
C ARG A 53 -1.97 -3.93 19.93
N PRO A 54 -1.21 -3.57 20.98
CA PRO A 54 0.24 -3.45 20.91
C PRO A 54 0.99 -4.68 20.39
N ALA A 55 0.55 -5.90 20.75
CA ALA A 55 1.18 -7.13 20.25
C ALA A 55 0.93 -7.33 18.74
N GLU A 56 -0.30 -7.06 18.28
CA GLU A 56 -0.65 -7.14 16.85
C GLU A 56 0.08 -6.04 16.06
N TRP A 57 0.19 -4.83 16.61
CA TRP A 57 0.94 -3.72 16.02
C TRP A 57 2.40 -4.12 15.78
N ARG A 58 3.08 -4.68 16.79
CA ARG A 58 4.49 -5.10 16.67
C ARG A 58 4.66 -6.17 15.60
N ALA A 59 3.80 -7.18 15.60
CA ALA A 59 3.86 -8.24 14.59
C ALA A 59 3.59 -7.70 13.18
N PHE A 60 2.61 -6.81 13.03
CA PHE A 60 2.27 -6.21 11.75
C PHE A 60 3.44 -5.40 11.18
N PHE A 61 4.03 -4.48 11.95
CA PHE A 61 5.12 -3.65 11.47
C PHE A 61 6.43 -4.42 11.32
N ALA A 62 6.70 -5.43 12.15
CA ALA A 62 7.84 -6.32 11.94
C ALA A 62 7.72 -7.08 10.60
N TYR A 63 6.53 -7.58 10.26
CA TYR A 63 6.33 -8.29 9.00
C TYR A 63 6.30 -7.35 7.79
N HIS A 64 5.73 -6.15 7.95
CA HIS A 64 5.85 -5.08 6.96
C HIS A 64 7.32 -4.77 6.66
N ASP A 65 8.15 -4.55 7.67
CA ASP A 65 9.54 -4.14 7.48
C ASP A 65 10.36 -5.26 6.85
N ALA A 66 10.13 -6.51 7.27
CA ALA A 66 10.76 -7.69 6.68
C ALA A 66 10.53 -7.81 5.15
N LEU A 67 9.37 -7.35 4.65
CA LEU A 67 9.02 -7.43 3.23
C LEU A 67 9.33 -6.13 2.46
N MET A 68 8.95 -4.99 3.03
CA MET A 68 8.96 -3.70 2.31
C MET A 68 10.29 -2.97 2.43
N LEU A 69 11.05 -3.20 3.51
CA LEU A 69 12.35 -2.55 3.75
C LEU A 69 13.55 -3.46 3.42
N LYS A 70 13.31 -4.70 2.97
CA LYS A 70 14.35 -5.63 2.50
C LYS A 70 15.28 -4.95 1.48
N GLU A 71 16.59 -5.00 1.71
CA GLU A 71 17.59 -4.40 0.80
C GLU A 71 18.06 -5.37 -0.29
N GLU A 72 17.83 -6.66 -0.07
CA GLU A 72 18.16 -7.76 -0.98
C GLU A 72 16.99 -8.06 -1.94
N GLY A 73 17.27 -8.79 -3.02
CA GLY A 73 16.30 -9.15 -4.07
C GLY A 73 16.26 -8.15 -5.24
N SER A 74 15.53 -8.48 -6.30
CA SER A 74 15.48 -7.64 -7.51
C SER A 74 14.28 -6.69 -7.57
N LEU A 75 13.26 -6.91 -6.73
CA LEU A 75 12.09 -6.02 -6.65
C LEU A 75 12.47 -4.65 -6.11
N THR A 76 12.25 -3.62 -6.92
CA THR A 76 12.46 -2.23 -6.49
C THR A 76 11.38 -1.80 -5.50
N LYS A 77 11.61 -0.70 -4.77
CA LYS A 77 10.56 -0.10 -3.91
C LYS A 77 9.29 0.24 -4.70
N GLY A 78 9.44 0.69 -5.95
CA GLY A 78 8.32 0.97 -6.85
C GLY A 78 7.53 -0.30 -7.20
N ASP A 79 8.22 -1.40 -7.50
CA ASP A 79 7.58 -2.69 -7.79
C ASP A 79 6.76 -3.21 -6.61
N ARG A 80 7.33 -3.14 -5.40
CA ARG A 80 6.64 -3.54 -4.17
C ARG A 80 5.35 -2.73 -3.97
N GLU A 81 5.42 -1.40 -4.07
CA GLU A 81 4.23 -0.55 -3.97
C GLU A 81 3.21 -0.78 -5.09
N MET A 82 3.66 -1.21 -6.27
CA MET A 82 2.79 -1.54 -7.40
C MET A 82 1.96 -2.80 -7.14
N ILE A 83 2.59 -3.84 -6.57
CA ILE A 83 1.92 -5.06 -6.10
C ILE A 83 0.86 -4.70 -5.04
N VAL A 84 1.23 -3.87 -4.06
CA VAL A 84 0.29 -3.45 -3.02
C VAL A 84 -0.89 -2.69 -3.61
N THR A 85 -0.63 -1.74 -4.51
CA THR A 85 -1.67 -0.91 -5.13
C THR A 85 -2.66 -1.75 -5.92
N VAL A 86 -2.18 -2.69 -6.74
CA VAL A 86 -3.05 -3.51 -7.60
C VAL A 86 -3.93 -4.47 -6.79
N THR A 87 -3.34 -5.15 -5.80
CA THR A 87 -4.05 -6.13 -4.96
C THR A 87 -5.01 -5.45 -3.98
N SER A 88 -4.63 -4.27 -3.48
CA SER A 88 -5.52 -3.42 -2.68
C SER A 88 -6.71 -2.91 -3.47
N ALA A 89 -6.52 -2.59 -4.76
CA ALA A 89 -7.62 -2.19 -5.63
C ALA A 89 -8.57 -3.36 -5.91
N ALA A 90 -8.04 -4.56 -6.14
CA ALA A 90 -8.84 -5.79 -6.27
C ALA A 90 -9.70 -6.03 -5.02
N ASN A 91 -9.13 -5.81 -3.82
CA ASN A 91 -9.82 -5.90 -2.54
C ASN A 91 -10.65 -4.67 -2.15
N ARG A 92 -10.71 -3.63 -3.01
CA ARG A 92 -11.44 -2.37 -2.77
C ARG A 92 -11.05 -1.68 -1.45
N CYS A 93 -9.80 -1.81 -1.03
CA CYS A 93 -9.33 -1.23 0.22
C CYS A 93 -8.95 0.25 0.05
N LEU A 94 -9.85 1.17 0.47
CA LEU A 94 -9.65 2.61 0.32
C LEU A 94 -8.33 3.10 0.94
N TYR A 95 -8.02 2.70 2.17
CA TYR A 95 -6.78 3.11 2.85
C TYR A 95 -5.55 2.73 2.04
N CYS A 96 -5.44 1.45 1.70
CA CYS A 96 -4.23 0.91 1.09
C CYS A 96 -4.04 1.43 -0.33
N VAL A 97 -5.11 1.53 -1.14
CA VAL A 97 -5.03 2.08 -2.50
C VAL A 97 -4.55 3.53 -2.48
N VAL A 98 -5.06 4.36 -1.56
CA VAL A 98 -4.68 5.78 -1.49
C VAL A 98 -3.25 5.95 -0.95
N ALA A 99 -2.90 5.27 0.15
CA ALA A 99 -1.60 5.41 0.78
C ALA A 99 -0.47 4.84 -0.09
N HIS A 100 -0.60 3.59 -0.56
CA HIS A 100 0.43 2.95 -1.37
C HIS A 100 0.46 3.49 -2.80
N GLY A 101 -0.68 3.98 -3.32
CA GLY A 101 -0.69 4.74 -4.56
C GLY A 101 0.15 6.02 -4.49
N ALA A 102 0.17 6.70 -3.33
CA ALA A 102 1.04 7.85 -3.12
C ALA A 102 2.53 7.48 -3.11
N LEU A 103 2.88 6.41 -2.41
CA LEU A 103 4.27 5.92 -2.36
C LEU A 103 4.73 5.41 -3.72
N LEU A 104 3.88 4.71 -4.46
CA LEU A 104 4.12 4.27 -5.82
C LEU A 104 4.46 5.45 -6.73
N ARG A 105 3.67 6.54 -6.71
CA ARG A 105 3.97 7.77 -7.48
C ARG A 105 5.34 8.34 -7.12
N ILE A 106 5.71 8.33 -5.84
CA ILE A 106 6.98 8.86 -5.34
C ILE A 106 8.17 8.00 -5.78
N TYR A 107 8.11 6.68 -5.60
CA TYR A 107 9.23 5.79 -5.92
C TYR A 107 9.44 5.64 -7.42
N GLU A 108 8.37 5.50 -8.20
CA GLU A 108 8.44 5.44 -9.66
C GLU A 108 8.72 6.81 -10.30
N LYS A 109 8.53 7.90 -9.54
CA LYS A 109 8.54 9.29 -10.07
C LYS A 109 7.57 9.46 -11.25
N LYS A 110 6.46 8.71 -11.23
CA LYS A 110 5.40 8.70 -12.26
C LYS A 110 4.07 9.13 -11.62
N PRO A 111 3.62 10.37 -11.82
CA PRO A 111 2.40 10.88 -11.17
C PRO A 111 1.11 10.15 -11.52
N LEU A 112 1.07 9.49 -12.69
CA LEU A 112 -0.16 8.87 -13.21
C LEU A 112 -0.24 7.37 -12.95
N VAL A 113 0.90 6.70 -12.68
CA VAL A 113 0.97 5.23 -12.70
C VAL A 113 0.09 4.58 -11.64
N ALA A 114 -0.02 5.18 -10.46
CA ALA A 114 -0.83 4.64 -9.38
C ALA A 114 -2.33 4.60 -9.71
N ASP A 115 -2.84 5.65 -10.36
CA ASP A 115 -4.24 5.74 -10.74
C ASP A 115 -4.54 4.70 -11.86
N GLN A 116 -3.62 4.55 -12.82
CA GLN A 116 -3.74 3.54 -13.86
C GLN A 116 -3.70 2.12 -13.29
N VAL A 117 -2.76 1.82 -12.38
CA VAL A 117 -2.64 0.52 -11.72
C VAL A 117 -3.89 0.19 -10.90
N ALA A 118 -4.39 1.15 -10.12
CA ALA A 118 -5.57 0.95 -9.28
C ALA A 118 -6.86 0.75 -10.09
N VAL A 119 -7.04 1.46 -11.21
CA VAL A 119 -8.25 1.37 -12.02
C VAL A 119 -8.21 0.19 -12.99
N ASN A 120 -7.11 0.04 -13.74
CA ASN A 120 -6.90 -1.05 -14.68
C ASN A 120 -5.41 -1.19 -15.03
N TRP A 121 -4.68 -1.91 -14.19
CA TRP A 121 -3.24 -2.16 -14.36
C TRP A 121 -2.84 -2.76 -15.72
N ARG A 122 -3.76 -3.43 -16.43
CA ARG A 122 -3.50 -3.96 -17.79
C ARG A 122 -3.32 -2.86 -18.85
N LYS A 123 -3.67 -1.61 -18.51
CA LYS A 123 -3.53 -0.41 -19.34
C LYS A 123 -2.55 0.61 -18.74
N ALA A 124 -1.84 0.24 -17.67
CA ALA A 124 -0.88 1.14 -17.05
C ALA A 124 0.40 1.27 -17.88
N ASP A 125 1.06 2.42 -17.77
CA ASP A 125 2.34 2.73 -18.41
C ASP A 125 3.50 2.07 -17.64
N ILE A 126 3.52 0.73 -17.66
CA ILE A 126 4.46 -0.14 -16.93
C ILE A 126 5.19 -1.08 -17.89
N ALA A 127 6.39 -1.51 -17.52
CA ALA A 127 7.18 -2.41 -18.34
C ALA A 127 6.55 -3.81 -18.44
N PRO A 128 6.82 -4.61 -19.49
CA PRO A 128 6.35 -6.00 -19.58
C PRO A 128 6.70 -6.85 -18.35
N ARG A 129 7.90 -6.66 -17.78
CA ARG A 129 8.33 -7.29 -16.52
C ARG A 129 7.38 -6.97 -15.36
N GLN A 130 7.05 -5.70 -15.17
CA GLN A 130 6.11 -5.26 -14.13
C GLN A 130 4.71 -5.82 -14.37
N ARG A 131 4.27 -5.87 -15.63
CA ARG A 131 2.98 -6.47 -15.98
C ARG A 131 2.90 -7.96 -15.61
N ALA A 132 3.93 -8.75 -15.91
CA ALA A 132 3.99 -10.16 -15.54
C ALA A 132 3.97 -10.36 -14.02
N MET A 133 4.69 -9.50 -13.28
CA MET A 133 4.62 -9.46 -11.82
C MET A 133 3.19 -9.19 -11.30
N LEU A 134 2.47 -8.23 -11.88
CA LEU A 134 1.09 -7.94 -11.47
C LEU A 134 0.12 -9.06 -11.89
N GLU A 135 0.36 -9.74 -13.01
CA GLU A 135 -0.42 -10.93 -13.43
C GLU A 135 -0.34 -12.01 -12.35
N PHE A 136 0.86 -12.31 -11.86
CA PHE A 136 1.07 -13.29 -10.80
C PHE A 136 0.51 -12.82 -9.45
N ALA A 137 0.79 -11.59 -9.03
CA ALA A 137 0.25 -11.03 -7.79
C ALA A 137 -1.29 -11.07 -7.75
N MET A 138 -1.95 -10.77 -8.88
CA MET A 138 -3.40 -10.88 -8.99
C MET A 138 -3.89 -12.33 -8.88
N LYS A 139 -3.17 -13.30 -9.48
CA LYS A 139 -3.50 -14.73 -9.32
C LYS A 139 -3.34 -15.18 -7.87
N VAL A 140 -2.26 -14.81 -7.18
CA VAL A 140 -2.08 -15.07 -5.74
C VAL A 140 -3.20 -14.44 -4.92
N CYS A 141 -3.58 -13.20 -5.24
CA CYS A 141 -4.61 -12.46 -4.49
C CYS A 141 -6.02 -13.10 -4.60
N GLU A 142 -6.40 -13.56 -5.80
CA GLU A 142 -7.78 -14.00 -6.08
C GLU A 142 -7.93 -15.52 -6.08
N ARG A 143 -6.90 -16.26 -6.50
CA ARG A 143 -6.97 -17.69 -6.85
C ARG A 143 -5.64 -18.42 -6.55
N SER A 144 -5.02 -18.17 -5.40
CA SER A 144 -3.74 -18.80 -5.03
C SER A 144 -3.75 -20.33 -5.06
N HIS A 145 -4.90 -20.97 -4.87
CA HIS A 145 -5.07 -22.42 -4.96
C HIS A 145 -4.95 -22.99 -6.38
N GLU A 146 -4.94 -22.13 -7.41
CA GLU A 146 -4.74 -22.50 -8.83
C GLU A 146 -3.29 -22.24 -9.30
N ILE A 147 -2.36 -21.90 -8.40
CA ILE A 147 -0.96 -21.66 -8.75
C ILE A 147 -0.30 -22.98 -9.14
N GLU A 148 0.37 -22.98 -10.29
CA GLU A 148 1.04 -24.15 -10.89
C GLU A 148 2.42 -23.74 -11.46
N GLU A 149 3.25 -24.71 -11.80
CA GLU A 149 4.62 -24.50 -12.32
C GLU A 149 4.67 -23.54 -13.52
N ALA A 150 3.65 -23.56 -14.37
CA ALA A 150 3.56 -22.68 -15.53
C ALA A 150 3.54 -21.19 -15.16
N ASP A 151 3.04 -20.83 -13.97
CA ASP A 151 3.08 -19.46 -13.49
C ASP A 151 4.53 -19.02 -13.21
N PHE A 152 5.33 -19.87 -12.56
CA PHE A 152 6.73 -19.58 -12.25
C PHE A 152 7.57 -19.41 -13.53
N VAL A 153 7.40 -20.34 -14.48
CA VAL A 153 8.06 -20.27 -15.80
C VAL A 153 7.76 -18.95 -16.52
N ALA A 154 6.53 -18.44 -16.42
CA ALA A 154 6.15 -17.17 -17.03
C ALA A 154 6.91 -15.98 -16.41
N LEU A 155 7.15 -15.97 -15.10
CA LEU A 155 7.96 -14.93 -14.46
C LEU A 155 9.47 -15.08 -14.76
N HIS A 156 9.99 -16.30 -14.81
CA HIS A 156 11.39 -16.56 -15.19
C HIS A 156 11.71 -15.99 -16.58
N ALA A 157 10.77 -16.08 -17.53
CA ALA A 157 10.92 -15.48 -18.87
C ALA A 157 11.10 -13.95 -18.85
N HIS A 158 10.72 -13.29 -17.74
CA HIS A 158 10.93 -11.86 -17.50
C HIS A 158 12.09 -11.55 -16.54
N GLY A 159 12.90 -12.56 -16.20
CA GLY A 159 14.10 -12.43 -15.37
C GLY A 159 13.82 -12.31 -13.87
N PHE A 160 12.65 -12.74 -13.38
CA PHE A 160 12.47 -13.00 -11.95
C PHE A 160 13.12 -14.34 -11.60
N ASP A 161 13.70 -14.46 -10.41
CA ASP A 161 14.06 -15.74 -9.82
C ASP A 161 13.00 -16.21 -8.82
N ASP A 162 13.15 -17.40 -8.24
CA ASP A 162 12.16 -17.97 -7.31
C ASP A 162 12.03 -17.15 -6.02
N GLU A 163 13.10 -16.48 -5.59
CA GLU A 163 13.08 -15.61 -4.41
C GLU A 163 12.29 -14.32 -4.66
N ASP A 164 12.40 -13.74 -5.87
CA ASP A 164 11.54 -12.64 -6.29
C ASP A 164 10.07 -13.08 -6.36
N ILE A 165 9.79 -14.28 -6.89
CA ILE A 165 8.42 -14.81 -7.00
C ILE A 165 7.83 -15.01 -5.59
N TRP A 166 8.64 -15.51 -4.65
CA TRP A 166 8.27 -15.59 -3.24
C TRP A 166 7.94 -14.20 -2.67
N ASP A 167 8.80 -13.21 -2.91
CA ASP A 167 8.58 -11.83 -2.44
C ASP A 167 7.26 -11.25 -2.99
N ILE A 168 6.92 -11.50 -4.27
CA ILE A 168 5.64 -11.07 -4.86
C ILE A 168 4.45 -11.70 -4.11
N ALA A 169 4.52 -13.01 -3.85
CA ALA A 169 3.45 -13.73 -3.14
C ALA A 169 3.34 -13.30 -1.67
N ALA A 170 4.46 -13.08 -0.98
CA ALA A 170 4.51 -12.65 0.41
C ALA A 170 3.94 -11.24 0.58
N ILE A 171 4.34 -10.29 -0.26
CA ILE A 171 3.78 -8.93 -0.28
C ILE A 171 2.27 -8.98 -0.55
N THR A 172 1.85 -9.74 -1.57
CA THR A 172 0.43 -9.93 -1.89
C THR A 172 -0.36 -10.46 -0.68
N SER A 173 0.18 -11.46 0.00
CA SER A 173 -0.49 -12.11 1.13
C SER A 173 -0.58 -11.20 2.36
N PHE A 174 0.52 -10.52 2.71
CA PHE A 174 0.57 -9.58 3.82
C PHE A 174 -0.38 -8.39 3.60
N PHE A 175 -0.43 -7.85 2.37
CA PHE A 175 -1.38 -6.79 2.08
C PHE A 175 -2.81 -7.28 1.96
N GLY A 176 -3.04 -8.57 1.68
CA GLY A 176 -4.34 -9.21 1.91
C GLY A 176 -4.81 -9.13 3.36
N LEU A 177 -3.91 -9.31 4.34
CA LEU A 177 -4.19 -9.08 5.77
C LEU A 177 -4.46 -7.60 6.04
N SER A 178 -3.55 -6.71 5.59
CA SER A 178 -3.68 -5.26 5.80
C SER A 178 -4.99 -4.71 5.24
N ASN A 179 -5.35 -5.11 4.01
CA ASN A 179 -6.60 -4.72 3.37
C ASN A 179 -7.83 -5.12 4.18
N ARG A 180 -7.85 -6.36 4.68
CA ARG A 180 -8.97 -6.87 5.50
C ARG A 180 -9.10 -6.08 6.80
N MET A 181 -7.98 -5.83 7.48
CA MET A 181 -7.97 -5.04 8.71
C MET A 181 -8.45 -3.62 8.48
N ALA A 182 -7.91 -2.94 7.47
CA ALA A 182 -8.28 -1.57 7.14
C ALA A 182 -9.76 -1.43 6.71
N SER A 183 -10.25 -2.33 5.86
CA SER A 183 -11.64 -2.30 5.39
C SER A 183 -12.62 -2.62 6.52
N PHE A 184 -12.34 -3.64 7.34
CA PHE A 184 -13.16 -4.01 8.49
C PHE A 184 -13.24 -2.90 9.55
N SER A 185 -12.11 -2.26 9.85
CA SER A 185 -12.03 -1.22 10.87
C SER A 185 -12.49 0.15 10.37
N GLY A 186 -12.81 0.29 9.07
CA GLY A 186 -13.14 1.60 8.47
C GLY A 186 -11.97 2.58 8.48
N MET A 187 -10.73 2.08 8.37
CA MET A 187 -9.51 2.90 8.41
C MET A 187 -9.51 3.94 7.29
N ARG A 188 -9.30 5.21 7.64
CA ARG A 188 -9.29 6.33 6.69
C ARG A 188 -7.87 6.67 6.28
N PRO A 189 -7.57 6.83 4.97
CA PRO A 189 -6.29 7.35 4.54
C PRO A 189 -6.16 8.82 4.95
N ASN A 190 -4.95 9.23 5.30
CA ASN A 190 -4.62 10.62 5.58
C ASN A 190 -4.85 11.50 4.34
N PRO A 191 -5.40 12.73 4.47
CA PRO A 191 -5.59 13.66 3.35
C PRO A 191 -4.31 13.92 2.53
N GLU A 192 -3.14 13.92 3.16
CA GLU A 192 -1.83 14.13 2.56
C GLU A 192 -1.56 13.13 1.42
N PHE A 193 -1.95 11.87 1.59
CA PHE A 193 -1.74 10.82 0.59
C PHE A 193 -2.50 11.07 -0.73
N PHE A 194 -3.61 11.82 -0.70
CA PHE A 194 -4.39 12.07 -1.91
C PHE A 194 -3.64 12.94 -2.92
N LEU A 195 -2.81 13.87 -2.45
CA LEU A 195 -2.04 14.77 -3.31
C LEU A 195 -0.57 14.36 -3.46
N LEU A 196 -0.02 13.65 -2.48
CA LEU A 196 1.40 13.27 -2.45
C LEU A 196 1.81 12.52 -3.73
N GLY A 197 2.89 12.97 -4.36
CA GLY A 197 3.44 12.39 -5.60
C GLY A 197 2.73 12.79 -6.91
N ARG A 198 1.66 13.60 -6.87
CA ARG A 198 0.97 14.07 -8.10
C ARG A 198 1.67 15.22 -8.81
N VAL A 199 2.36 16.08 -8.06
CA VAL A 199 3.14 17.19 -8.63
C VAL A 199 4.61 16.78 -8.65
N PRO A 200 5.24 16.63 -9.83
CA PRO A 200 6.67 16.37 -9.91
C PRO A 200 7.46 17.47 -9.20
N ARG A 201 8.44 17.09 -8.38
CA ARG A 201 9.39 18.08 -7.87
C ARG A 201 10.19 18.63 -9.05
N PRO A 202 10.37 19.96 -9.17
CA PRO A 202 11.24 20.52 -10.19
C PRO A 202 12.63 19.89 -10.05
N GLN A 203 13.22 19.44 -11.16
CA GLN A 203 14.62 19.02 -11.16
C GLN A 203 15.45 20.19 -10.67
N ARG A 204 16.24 20.01 -9.61
CA ARG A 204 17.28 20.99 -9.27
C ARG A 204 18.21 21.07 -10.48
N ALA A 205 18.21 22.21 -11.15
CA ALA A 205 19.16 22.47 -12.23
C ALA A 205 20.58 22.42 -11.64
N GLY A 206 21.38 21.45 -12.07
CA GLY A 206 22.81 21.36 -11.77
C GLY A 206 23.17 20.71 -10.43
N ALA A 207 23.55 19.43 -10.49
CA ALA A 207 24.63 18.84 -9.70
C ALA A 207 25.47 17.99 -10.67
#